data_AF-A0A7S2WLZ6-F1
#
_entry.id   AF-A0A7S2WLZ6-F1
#
_cell.length_a   1.000
_cell.length_b   1.000
_cell.length_c   1.000
_cell.angle_alpha   90.00
_cell.angle_beta   90.00
_cell.angle_gamma   90.00
#
_symmetry.space_group_name_H-M   'P 1'
#
loop_
_entity.id
_entity.type
_entity.pdbx_description
1 polymer ?
#
loop_
_entity_poly.entity_id
_entity_poly.type
_entity_poly.pdbx_seq_one_letter_code
_entity_poly.pdbx_strand_id
1 'polypeptide(L)'
;VSDAAKVDFAHGLFEKQVTVEDVFAKDENIDVLGATKGHGTEGVIARWGITRLPRKTHRGLRKVACIGAWHPSRVAFSVARSGQHGYHHRTEMNKKIFRIGKKDDKTSASTDNDLTEKSITPLGGFPHYGVVNEDWIMIRGCCVGVKKRVVTIRKSLMAHSSRKHLEEINLKFIDTSSKFGHGRFQTAEEKDKFLGPLASRQK
;
A
#
# COMPACT_ATOMS: atom_id res chain seq x y z
N VAL A 1 -10.92 19.78 -24.69
CA VAL A 1 -9.56 19.80 -25.26
C VAL A 1 -9.64 19.24 -26.66
N SER A 2 -9.28 20.02 -27.68
CA SER A 2 -9.25 19.54 -29.07
C SER A 2 -8.18 18.46 -29.24
N ASP A 3 -8.30 17.61 -30.26
CA ASP A 3 -7.33 16.55 -30.48
C ASP A 3 -5.95 17.11 -30.86
N ALA A 4 -5.89 18.22 -31.62
CA ALA A 4 -4.65 18.95 -31.89
C ALA A 4 -3.94 19.37 -30.59
N ALA A 5 -4.67 19.96 -29.63
CA ALA A 5 -4.09 20.38 -28.36
C ALA A 5 -3.54 19.20 -27.53
N LYS A 6 -4.13 18.00 -27.63
CA LYS A 6 -3.59 16.80 -26.96
C LYS A 6 -2.30 16.33 -27.60
N VAL A 7 -2.23 16.37 -28.93
CA VAL A 7 -1.02 15.98 -29.69
C VAL A 7 0.13 16.94 -29.39
N ASP A 8 -0.13 18.25 -29.42
CA ASP A 8 0.88 19.28 -29.11
C ASP A 8 1.40 19.13 -27.67
N PHE A 9 0.50 18.87 -26.71
CA PHE A 9 0.87 18.59 -25.33
C PHE A 9 1.77 17.35 -25.21
N ALA A 10 1.37 16.23 -25.83
CA ALA A 10 2.15 14.99 -25.79
C ALA A 10 3.53 15.14 -26.44
N HIS A 11 3.60 15.79 -27.60
CA HIS A 11 4.84 16.08 -28.30
C HIS A 11 5.77 16.98 -27.46
N GLY A 12 5.21 17.97 -26.76
CA GLY A 12 5.95 18.86 -25.87
C GLY A 12 6.64 18.15 -24.69
N LEU A 13 6.23 16.92 -24.35
CA LEU A 13 6.79 16.09 -23.27
C LEU A 13 7.79 15.03 -23.76
N PHE A 14 8.08 14.95 -25.06
CA PHE A 14 9.06 13.99 -25.57
C PHE A 14 10.43 14.23 -24.95
N GLU A 15 11.06 13.14 -24.51
CA GLU A 15 12.38 13.11 -23.86
C GLU A 15 12.48 13.92 -22.56
N LYS A 16 11.35 14.36 -22.00
CA LYS A 16 11.29 15.07 -20.71
C LYS A 16 10.78 14.14 -19.62
N GLN A 17 11.37 14.27 -18.43
CA GLN A 17 10.89 13.59 -17.24
C GLN A 17 9.59 14.26 -16.77
N VAL A 18 8.52 13.46 -16.64
CA VAL A 18 7.27 13.88 -16.00
C VAL A 18 7.32 13.43 -14.56
N THR A 19 7.20 14.38 -13.63
CA THR A 19 7.23 14.08 -12.20
C THR A 19 5.85 13.68 -11.68
N VAL A 20 5.80 13.11 -10.49
CA VAL A 20 4.55 12.70 -9.86
C VAL A 20 3.65 13.91 -9.54
N GLU A 21 4.26 15.02 -9.12
CA GLU A 21 3.56 16.27 -8.78
C GLU A 21 2.89 16.93 -10.00
N ASP A 22 3.41 16.70 -11.21
CA ASP A 22 2.81 17.19 -12.46
C ASP A 22 1.46 16.49 -12.76
N VAL A 23 1.27 15.27 -12.23
CA VAL A 23 0.11 14.44 -12.52
C VAL A 23 -0.92 14.47 -11.39
N PHE A 24 -0.47 14.40 -10.13
CA PHE A 24 -1.31 14.24 -8.95
C PHE A 24 -1.09 15.35 -7.94
N ALA A 25 -2.16 15.69 -7.22
CA ALA A 25 -2.11 16.68 -6.14
C ALA A 25 -2.19 16.04 -4.75
N LYS A 26 -1.70 16.76 -3.74
CA LYS A 26 -2.00 16.46 -2.33
C LYS A 26 -3.52 16.49 -2.14
N ASP A 27 -4.03 15.59 -1.29
CA ASP A 27 -5.45 15.45 -0.93
C ASP A 27 -6.39 14.99 -2.05
N GLU A 28 -5.84 14.65 -3.22
CA GLU A 28 -6.59 14.00 -4.30
C GLU A 28 -6.90 12.53 -3.96
N ASN A 29 -8.05 12.02 -4.43
CA ASN A 29 -8.37 10.60 -4.39
C ASN A 29 -7.99 9.93 -5.71
N ILE A 30 -7.23 8.86 -5.61
CA ILE A 30 -6.72 8.06 -6.72
C ILE A 30 -7.24 6.63 -6.63
N ASP A 31 -7.11 5.91 -7.74
CA ASP A 31 -7.31 4.47 -7.81
C ASP A 31 -5.95 3.78 -7.98
N VAL A 32 -5.69 2.73 -7.20
CA VAL A 32 -4.45 1.95 -7.26
C VAL A 32 -4.73 0.60 -7.90
N LEU A 33 -4.05 0.31 -9.00
CA LEU A 33 -4.18 -0.92 -9.77
C LEU A 33 -2.92 -1.77 -9.62
N GLY A 34 -3.11 -3.08 -9.52
CA GLY A 34 -1.99 -4.02 -9.46
C GLY A 34 -2.41 -5.45 -9.14
N ALA A 35 -1.42 -6.32 -9.01
CA ALA A 35 -1.62 -7.70 -8.60
C ALA A 35 -1.58 -7.83 -7.07
N THR A 36 -2.48 -8.60 -6.46
CA THR A 36 -2.51 -8.88 -5.01
C THR A 36 -1.36 -9.82 -4.59
N LYS A 37 -1.02 -9.87 -3.30
CA LYS A 37 -0.07 -10.86 -2.77
C LYS A 37 -0.50 -12.28 -3.16
N GLY A 38 0.44 -13.09 -3.64
CA GLY A 38 0.18 -14.48 -3.98
C GLY A 38 0.21 -15.38 -2.75
N HIS A 39 -0.71 -16.35 -2.69
CA HIS A 39 -0.79 -17.37 -1.65
C HIS A 39 -0.75 -18.81 -2.23
N GLY A 40 -0.68 -18.97 -3.55
CA GLY A 40 -0.58 -20.27 -4.21
C GLY A 40 -1.91 -21.03 -4.21
N THR A 41 -1.84 -22.37 -4.18
CA THR A 41 -3.02 -23.23 -4.10
C THR A 41 -3.50 -23.30 -2.65
N GLU A 42 -4.68 -22.74 -2.39
CA GLU A 42 -5.28 -22.71 -1.06
C GLU A 42 -6.55 -23.56 -0.98
N GLY A 43 -6.83 -24.02 0.24
CA GLY A 43 -8.06 -24.73 0.55
C GLY A 43 -9.30 -23.82 0.53
N VAL A 44 -10.49 -24.42 0.50
CA VAL A 44 -11.77 -23.70 0.46
C VAL A 44 -11.96 -22.71 1.60
N ILE A 45 -11.41 -22.99 2.79
CA ILE A 45 -11.52 -22.12 3.96
C ILE A 45 -10.72 -20.84 3.77
N ALA A 46 -9.44 -20.92 3.40
CA ALA A 46 -8.59 -19.75 3.26
C ALA A 46 -8.97 -18.92 2.03
N ARG A 47 -9.39 -19.58 0.94
CA ARG A 47 -9.74 -18.94 -0.33
C ARG A 47 -11.12 -18.26 -0.31
N TRP A 48 -12.12 -18.87 0.33
CA TRP A 48 -13.51 -18.43 0.28
C TRP A 48 -14.10 -18.05 1.65
N GLY A 49 -13.36 -18.22 2.75
CA GLY A 49 -13.82 -17.83 4.09
C GLY A 49 -14.91 -18.72 4.69
N ILE A 50 -15.10 -19.95 4.19
CA ILE A 50 -16.16 -20.84 4.69
C ILE A 50 -15.84 -21.39 6.09
N THR A 51 -16.88 -21.69 6.87
CA THR A 51 -16.75 -22.30 8.19
C THR A 51 -16.20 -23.73 8.09
N ARG A 52 -15.27 -24.06 9.00
CA ARG A 52 -14.68 -25.39 9.14
C ARG A 52 -15.68 -26.39 9.72
N LEU A 53 -15.61 -27.66 9.31
CA LEU A 53 -16.47 -28.71 9.86
C LEU A 53 -16.08 -29.06 11.32
N PRO A 54 -16.99 -29.73 12.07
CA PRO A 54 -16.70 -30.17 13.43
C PRO A 54 -15.45 -31.05 13.54
N ARG A 55 -14.81 -31.03 14.72
CA ARG A 55 -13.56 -31.77 14.98
C ARG A 55 -13.66 -33.27 14.67
N LYS A 56 -14.82 -33.89 14.88
CA LYS A 56 -15.05 -35.32 14.73
C LYS A 56 -15.41 -35.75 13.28
N THR A 57 -15.32 -34.85 12.31
CA THR A 57 -15.61 -35.20 10.91
C THR A 57 -14.56 -36.16 10.36
N HIS A 58 -15.01 -37.33 9.89
CA HIS A 58 -14.15 -38.30 9.24
C HIS A 58 -13.64 -37.79 7.88
N ARG A 59 -12.39 -38.13 7.54
CA ARG A 59 -11.68 -37.70 6.32
C ARG A 59 -11.57 -36.17 6.18
N GLY A 60 -11.22 -35.51 7.28
CA GLY A 60 -10.83 -34.09 7.29
C GLY A 60 -11.99 -33.11 7.43
N LEU A 61 -11.65 -31.97 8.03
CA LEU A 61 -12.57 -30.93 8.48
C LEU A 61 -12.44 -29.61 7.70
N ARG A 62 -11.41 -29.47 6.85
CA ARG A 62 -11.13 -28.27 6.05
C ARG A 62 -11.68 -28.39 4.61
N LYS A 63 -12.97 -28.72 4.49
CA LYS A 63 -13.65 -28.99 3.21
C LYS A 63 -15.08 -28.46 3.21
N VAL A 64 -15.66 -28.29 2.03
CA VAL A 64 -17.10 -28.13 1.86
C VAL A 64 -17.76 -29.50 2.07
N ALA A 65 -18.84 -29.56 2.86
CA ALA A 65 -19.56 -30.83 3.09
C ALA A 65 -20.42 -31.23 1.89
N CYS A 66 -21.38 -30.38 1.49
CA CYS A 66 -22.25 -30.60 0.35
C CYS A 66 -21.87 -29.65 -0.80
N ILE A 67 -21.55 -30.19 -1.98
CA ILE A 67 -21.11 -29.41 -3.16
C ILE A 67 -22.23 -29.14 -4.17
N GLY A 68 -23.46 -29.58 -3.89
CA GLY A 68 -24.62 -29.41 -4.76
C GLY A 68 -25.75 -30.38 -4.40
N ALA A 69 -26.96 -30.05 -4.84
CA ALA A 69 -28.10 -30.98 -4.82
C ALA A 69 -27.93 -32.07 -5.89
N TRP A 70 -28.85 -33.05 -5.90
CA TRP A 70 -28.83 -34.14 -6.90
C TRP A 70 -29.05 -33.61 -8.33
N HIS A 71 -30.06 -32.75 -8.49
CA HIS A 71 -30.38 -32.10 -9.76
C HIS A 71 -30.20 -30.58 -9.57
N PRO A 72 -29.40 -29.88 -10.40
CA PRO A 72 -28.70 -30.36 -11.60
C PRO A 72 -27.52 -31.30 -11.28
N SER A 73 -27.32 -32.35 -12.09
CA SER A 73 -26.24 -33.35 -11.90
C SER A 73 -24.87 -32.84 -12.34
N ARG A 74 -24.49 -31.66 -11.85
CA ARG A 74 -23.20 -30.99 -12.09
C ARG A 74 -22.89 -30.05 -10.93
N VAL A 75 -21.61 -29.85 -10.64
CA VAL A 75 -21.17 -28.87 -9.65
C VAL A 75 -21.29 -27.47 -10.27
N ALA A 76 -21.99 -26.56 -9.59
CA ALA A 76 -22.12 -25.18 -10.05
C ALA A 76 -20.82 -24.39 -9.83
N PHE A 77 -20.54 -23.41 -10.70
CA PHE A 77 -19.36 -22.55 -10.60
C PHE A 77 -19.37 -21.66 -9.35
N SER A 78 -20.55 -21.38 -8.79
CA SER A 78 -20.74 -20.62 -7.56
C SER A 78 -20.30 -21.38 -6.31
N VAL A 79 -20.10 -22.70 -6.40
CA VAL A 79 -19.69 -23.54 -5.27
C VAL A 79 -18.21 -23.29 -4.97
N ALA A 80 -17.90 -22.98 -3.71
CA ALA A 80 -16.53 -22.75 -3.26
C ALA A 80 -15.65 -24.01 -3.47
N ARG A 81 -14.54 -23.84 -4.20
CA ARG A 81 -13.53 -24.89 -4.44
C ARG A 81 -12.12 -24.39 -4.12
N SER A 82 -11.25 -25.32 -3.72
CA SER A 82 -9.81 -25.03 -3.57
C SER A 82 -9.20 -24.60 -4.90
N GLY A 83 -8.05 -23.94 -4.85
CA GLY A 83 -7.34 -23.47 -6.03
C GLY A 83 -6.56 -22.21 -5.75
N GLN A 84 -6.19 -21.49 -6.81
CA GLN A 84 -5.38 -20.28 -6.72
C GLN A 84 -6.03 -19.22 -5.79
N HIS A 85 -5.24 -18.75 -4.83
CA HIS A 85 -5.57 -17.63 -3.97
C HIS A 85 -4.46 -16.58 -4.04
N GLY A 86 -4.86 -15.34 -4.29
CA GLY A 86 -3.92 -14.22 -4.45
C GLY A 86 -3.28 -14.18 -5.83
N TYR A 87 -2.44 -13.16 -6.06
CA TYR A 87 -1.91 -12.81 -7.38
C TYR A 87 -3.02 -12.52 -8.42
N HIS A 88 -4.11 -11.91 -7.96
CA HIS A 88 -5.20 -11.48 -8.83
C HIS A 88 -5.03 -9.99 -9.15
N HIS A 89 -5.37 -9.57 -10.36
CA HIS A 89 -5.44 -8.15 -10.70
C HIS A 89 -6.62 -7.49 -9.96
N ARG A 90 -6.37 -6.38 -9.26
CA ARG A 90 -7.38 -5.62 -8.51
C ARG A 90 -7.16 -4.13 -8.68
N THR A 91 -8.27 -3.39 -8.56
CA THR A 91 -8.29 -1.93 -8.49
C THR A 91 -8.86 -1.55 -7.14
N GLU A 92 -8.06 -0.86 -6.34
CA GLU A 92 -8.50 -0.28 -5.07
C GLU A 92 -8.83 1.20 -5.29
N MET A 93 -10.11 1.55 -5.18
CA MET A 93 -10.60 2.91 -5.45
C MET A 93 -10.53 3.80 -4.20
N ASN A 94 -10.61 5.12 -4.42
CA ASN A 94 -10.74 6.13 -3.35
C ASN A 94 -9.58 6.12 -2.33
N LYS A 95 -8.35 5.92 -2.82
CA LYS A 95 -7.15 6.06 -2.00
C LYS A 95 -6.75 7.51 -2.00
N LYS A 96 -6.77 8.14 -0.83
CA LYS A 96 -6.40 9.55 -0.70
C LYS A 96 -4.89 9.72 -0.62
N ILE A 97 -4.34 10.68 -1.33
CA ILE A 97 -2.95 11.10 -1.18
C ILE A 97 -2.86 12.05 0.01
N PHE A 98 -2.08 11.70 1.02
CA PHE A 98 -1.86 12.55 2.20
C PHE A 98 -0.67 13.50 2.02
N ARG A 99 0.36 13.03 1.32
CA ARG A 99 1.58 13.81 1.06
C ARG A 99 2.28 13.28 -0.17
N ILE A 100 2.86 14.19 -0.94
CA ILE A 100 3.84 13.90 -1.98
C ILE A 100 5.16 14.46 -1.45
N GLY A 101 6.20 13.64 -1.41
CA GLY A 101 7.51 14.03 -0.92
C GLY A 101 8.54 13.94 -2.03
N LYS A 102 9.48 14.89 -2.02
CA LYS A 102 10.54 14.98 -3.01
C LYS A 102 11.75 14.16 -2.59
N LYS A 103 12.48 13.69 -3.59
CA LYS A 103 13.83 13.19 -3.44
C LYS A 103 14.73 14.20 -2.71
N ASP A 104 15.64 13.68 -1.89
CA ASP A 104 16.68 14.41 -1.14
C ASP A 104 16.17 15.46 -0.12
N ASP A 105 14.85 15.56 0.09
CA ASP A 105 14.27 16.40 1.12
C ASP A 105 14.40 15.74 2.51
N LYS A 106 15.35 16.27 3.31
CA LYS A 106 15.64 15.83 4.68
C LYS A 106 14.49 16.11 5.66
N THR A 107 13.57 17.02 5.34
CA THR A 107 12.41 17.37 6.18
C THR A 107 11.10 16.83 5.60
N SER A 108 11.18 15.94 4.62
CA SER A 108 10.01 15.35 3.94
C SER A 108 9.00 14.65 4.87
N ALA A 109 9.44 14.19 6.05
CA ALA A 109 8.57 13.62 7.10
C ALA A 109 8.38 14.53 8.33
N SER A 110 8.89 15.75 8.31
CA SER A 110 8.61 16.80 9.31
C SER A 110 7.22 17.42 9.07
N THR A 111 6.65 18.06 10.09
CA THR A 111 5.33 18.71 9.99
C THR A 111 5.33 20.02 10.78
N ASP A 112 4.33 20.88 10.60
CA ASP A 112 4.23 22.14 11.36
C ASP A 112 4.18 21.92 12.88
N ASN A 113 3.67 20.76 13.30
CA ASN A 113 3.57 20.35 14.70
C ASN A 113 4.78 19.54 15.19
N ASP A 114 5.66 19.11 14.30
CA ASP A 114 6.81 18.26 14.59
C ASP A 114 8.04 18.78 13.84
N LEU A 115 8.83 19.57 14.58
CA LEU A 115 10.02 20.26 14.08
C LEU A 115 11.25 19.34 13.95
N THR A 116 11.12 18.04 14.23
CA THR A 116 12.24 17.11 14.05
C THR A 116 12.59 16.98 12.57
N GLU A 117 13.84 17.24 12.20
CA GLU A 117 14.32 17.05 10.82
C GLU A 117 14.44 15.54 10.54
N LYS A 118 13.52 15.01 9.74
CA LYS A 118 13.49 13.59 9.41
C LYS A 118 12.94 13.33 8.01
N SER A 119 13.55 12.37 7.35
CA SER A 119 13.08 11.83 6.07
C SER A 119 12.07 10.70 6.28
N ILE A 120 11.34 10.33 5.23
CA ILE A 120 10.33 9.25 5.30
C ILE A 120 10.91 7.87 5.62
N THR A 121 12.20 7.64 5.39
CA THR A 121 12.82 6.33 5.63
C THR A 121 12.97 6.10 7.15
N PRO A 122 12.36 5.05 7.71
CA PRO A 122 12.47 4.78 9.13
C PRO A 122 13.87 4.32 9.53
N LEU A 123 14.19 4.37 10.83
CA LEU A 123 15.46 3.85 11.36
C LEU A 123 15.69 2.38 10.95
N GLY A 124 16.80 2.11 10.28
CA GLY A 124 17.13 0.79 9.74
C GLY A 124 16.48 0.45 8.40
N GLY A 125 15.75 1.39 7.79
CA GLY A 125 15.06 1.23 6.51
C GLY A 125 13.75 0.46 6.59
N PHE A 126 12.99 0.47 5.49
CA PHE A 126 11.77 -0.32 5.38
C PHE A 126 12.10 -1.82 5.29
N PRO A 127 11.55 -2.69 6.16
CA PRO A 127 11.86 -4.12 6.13
C PRO A 127 11.55 -4.74 4.78
N HIS A 128 12.51 -5.48 4.21
CA HIS A 128 12.43 -6.07 2.87
C HIS A 128 12.23 -5.05 1.72
N TYR A 129 12.57 -3.78 1.93
CA TYR A 129 12.63 -2.78 0.85
C TYR A 129 13.97 -2.05 0.88
N GLY A 130 14.27 -1.35 1.98
CA GLY A 130 15.46 -0.50 2.12
C GLY A 130 15.08 0.96 2.31
N VAL A 131 15.87 1.85 1.71
CA VAL A 131 15.73 3.31 1.79
C VAL A 131 14.87 3.81 0.62
N VAL A 132 14.06 4.83 0.85
CA VAL A 132 13.34 5.56 -0.21
C VAL A 132 14.21 6.75 -0.64
N ASN A 133 14.75 6.68 -1.86
CA ASN A 133 15.72 7.65 -2.41
C ASN A 133 15.16 8.48 -3.58
N GLU A 134 13.87 8.36 -3.87
CA GLU A 134 13.19 9.01 -4.99
C GLU A 134 11.92 9.68 -4.48
N ASP A 135 11.25 10.44 -5.35
CA ASP A 135 9.94 11.01 -5.06
C ASP A 135 8.96 9.92 -4.61
N TRP A 136 8.14 10.24 -3.61
CA TRP A 136 7.25 9.28 -2.99
C TRP A 136 5.87 9.86 -2.73
N ILE A 137 4.88 8.98 -2.66
CA ILE A 137 3.50 9.32 -2.32
C ILE A 137 3.09 8.55 -1.07
N MET A 138 2.54 9.26 -0.10
CA MET A 138 1.87 8.66 1.05
C MET A 138 0.38 8.54 0.74
N ILE A 139 -0.10 7.30 0.63
CA ILE A 139 -1.50 6.99 0.39
C ILE A 139 -2.21 6.53 1.66
N ARG A 140 -3.50 6.80 1.75
CA ARG A 140 -4.34 6.36 2.86
C ARG A 140 -4.48 4.83 2.86
N GLY A 141 -4.06 4.21 3.95
CA GLY A 141 -4.28 2.79 4.23
C GLY A 141 -3.35 1.86 3.45
N CYS A 142 -3.81 0.64 3.17
CA CYS A 142 -3.06 -0.33 2.40
C CYS A 142 -3.11 -0.05 0.88
N CYS A 143 -2.23 -0.71 0.13
CA CYS A 143 -2.33 -0.86 -1.32
C CYS A 143 -2.23 -2.33 -1.72
N VAL A 144 -2.68 -2.58 -2.95
CA VAL A 144 -2.62 -3.90 -3.57
C VAL A 144 -1.16 -4.36 -3.76
N GLY A 145 -0.88 -5.60 -3.37
CA GLY A 145 0.39 -6.25 -3.67
C GLY A 145 1.32 -6.44 -2.48
N VAL A 146 2.59 -6.67 -2.80
CA VAL A 146 3.67 -6.82 -1.81
C VAL A 146 4.66 -5.66 -1.97
N LYS A 147 5.53 -5.47 -0.97
CA LYS A 147 6.67 -4.56 -1.08
C LYS A 147 7.47 -4.84 -2.36
N LYS A 148 8.02 -3.80 -2.99
CA LYS A 148 8.74 -3.84 -4.29
C LYS A 148 7.88 -4.13 -5.53
N ARG A 149 6.56 -4.31 -5.39
CA ARG A 149 5.69 -4.52 -6.54
C ARG A 149 5.37 -3.19 -7.22
N VAL A 150 5.50 -3.15 -8.54
CA VAL A 150 4.99 -2.04 -9.34
C VAL A 150 3.47 -1.96 -9.23
N VAL A 151 2.97 -0.75 -9.03
CA VAL A 151 1.54 -0.44 -9.02
C VAL A 151 1.28 0.69 -10.00
N THR A 152 0.14 0.63 -10.68
CA THR A 152 -0.32 1.71 -11.56
C THR A 152 -1.29 2.58 -10.77
N ILE A 153 -1.00 3.86 -10.67
CA ILE A 153 -1.89 4.84 -10.05
C ILE A 153 -2.63 5.57 -11.15
N ARG A 154 -3.94 5.71 -10.98
CA ARG A 154 -4.81 6.41 -11.92
C ARG A 154 -5.61 7.48 -11.18
N LYS A 155 -5.88 8.61 -11.84
CA LYS A 155 -6.92 9.54 -11.38
C LYS A 155 -8.25 8.80 -11.21
N SER A 156 -9.02 9.16 -10.20
CA SER A 156 -10.27 8.45 -9.95
C SER A 156 -11.25 8.65 -11.10
N LEU A 157 -11.99 7.60 -11.42
CA LEU A 157 -13.08 7.67 -12.40
C LEU A 157 -14.36 8.25 -11.80
N MET A 158 -14.44 8.34 -10.48
CA MET A 158 -15.62 8.85 -9.79
C MET A 158 -15.44 10.33 -9.47
N ALA A 159 -16.48 11.12 -9.74
CA ALA A 159 -16.57 12.48 -9.22
C ALA A 159 -16.87 12.41 -7.71
N HIS A 160 -15.94 12.90 -6.89
CA HIS A 160 -16.11 12.88 -5.45
C HIS A 160 -16.86 14.11 -4.94
N SER A 161 -17.95 13.88 -4.23
CA SER A 161 -18.73 14.94 -3.57
C SER A 161 -18.76 14.82 -2.04
N SER A 162 -18.31 13.69 -1.49
CA SER A 162 -18.36 13.47 -0.04
C SER A 162 -17.33 14.32 0.71
N ARG A 163 -17.69 14.84 1.87
CA ARG A 163 -16.80 15.63 2.74
C ARG A 163 -15.48 14.90 3.04
N LYS A 164 -15.55 13.59 3.30
CA LYS A 164 -14.38 12.72 3.53
C LYS A 164 -13.40 12.72 2.35
N HIS A 165 -13.92 12.79 1.13
CA HIS A 165 -13.09 12.80 -0.08
C HIS A 165 -12.49 14.17 -0.34
N LEU A 166 -13.21 15.25 -0.02
CA LEU A 166 -12.78 16.64 -0.26
C LEU A 166 -11.99 17.27 0.89
N GLU A 167 -11.88 16.60 2.03
CA GLU A 167 -11.18 17.09 3.23
C GLU A 167 -9.70 17.41 2.96
N GLU A 168 -9.22 18.59 3.34
CA GLU A 168 -7.78 18.86 3.33
C GLU A 168 -7.09 18.13 4.49
N ILE A 169 -6.01 17.39 4.21
CA ILE A 169 -5.33 16.59 5.24
C ILE A 169 -4.18 17.41 5.82
N ASN A 170 -4.26 17.66 7.13
CA ASN A 170 -3.15 18.20 7.91
C ASN A 170 -2.54 17.09 8.78
N LEU A 171 -1.35 16.63 8.39
CA LEU A 171 -0.59 15.63 9.14
C LEU A 171 0.18 16.32 10.27
N LYS A 172 -0.07 15.89 11.51
CA LYS A 172 0.62 16.43 12.70
C LYS A 172 1.92 15.72 13.06
N PHE A 173 2.10 14.49 12.56
CA PHE A 173 3.23 13.63 12.90
C PHE A 173 3.35 12.47 11.92
N ILE A 174 4.58 12.08 11.58
CA ILE A 174 4.90 10.90 10.77
C ILE A 174 5.88 10.02 11.56
N ASP A 175 5.55 8.74 11.71
CA ASP A 175 6.34 7.79 12.49
C ASP A 175 7.49 7.17 11.67
N THR A 176 8.70 7.65 11.91
CA THR A 176 9.96 7.20 11.31
C THR A 176 10.74 6.25 12.22
N SER A 177 10.12 5.75 13.29
CA SER A 177 10.74 4.73 14.13
C SER A 177 10.98 3.41 13.38
N SER A 178 11.91 2.60 13.88
CA SER A 178 12.21 1.28 13.28
C SER A 178 10.96 0.42 13.14
N LYS A 179 10.80 -0.17 11.96
CA LYS A 179 9.76 -1.17 11.67
C LYS A 179 10.28 -2.61 11.75
N PHE A 180 11.55 -2.78 12.11
CA PHE A 180 12.15 -4.06 12.43
C PHE A 180 12.18 -4.23 13.95
N GLY A 181 11.24 -5.02 14.49
CA GLY A 181 10.99 -5.10 15.93
C GLY A 181 10.09 -3.96 16.42
N HIS A 182 10.33 -3.48 17.65
CA HIS A 182 9.58 -2.39 18.27
C HIS A 182 10.36 -1.08 18.20
N GLY A 183 9.94 -0.16 17.34
CA GLY A 183 10.51 1.18 17.22
C GLY A 183 10.24 2.03 18.47
N ARG A 184 11.28 2.61 19.06
CA ARG A 184 11.18 3.48 20.25
C ARG A 184 11.58 4.94 19.99
N PHE A 185 12.48 5.16 19.04
CA PHE A 185 13.04 6.47 18.70
C PHE A 185 12.69 6.80 17.26
N GLN A 186 12.47 8.08 16.97
CA GLN A 186 12.14 8.59 15.64
C GLN A 186 13.40 8.88 14.81
N THR A 187 14.47 9.34 15.46
CA THR A 187 15.76 9.64 14.84
C THR A 187 16.91 8.90 15.52
N ALA A 188 18.03 8.76 14.81
CA ALA A 188 19.23 8.16 15.38
C ALA A 188 19.82 9.06 16.48
N GLU A 189 19.72 10.38 16.32
CA GLU A 189 20.15 11.37 17.30
C GLU A 189 19.37 11.26 18.61
N GLU A 190 18.05 11.07 18.55
CA GLU A 190 17.21 10.84 19.72
C GLU A 190 17.67 9.57 20.48
N LYS A 191 17.94 8.49 19.75
CA LYS A 191 18.45 7.24 20.31
C LYS A 191 19.82 7.44 20.97
N ASP A 192 20.72 8.14 20.30
CA ASP A 192 22.08 8.38 20.78
C ASP A 192 22.08 9.26 22.03
N LYS A 193 21.24 10.29 22.06
CA LYS A 193 21.03 11.14 23.24
C LYS A 193 20.44 10.36 24.42
N PHE A 194 19.51 9.45 24.17
CA PHE A 194 18.89 8.63 25.21
C PHE A 194 19.87 7.59 25.79
N LEU A 195 20.62 6.89 24.93
CA LEU A 195 21.53 5.82 25.36
C LEU A 195 22.86 6.35 25.92
N GLY A 196 23.25 7.57 25.55
CA GLY A 196 24.50 8.18 25.98
C GLY A 196 25.74 7.49 25.39
N PRO A 197 26.92 7.70 26.01
CA PRO A 197 28.18 7.10 25.55
C PRO A 197 28.15 5.58 25.69
N LEU A 198 28.28 4.88 24.55
CA LEU A 198 28.35 3.43 24.49
C LEU A 198 29.81 2.97 24.42
N ALA A 199 30.12 1.79 24.98
CA ALA A 199 31.45 1.20 24.94
C ALA A 199 32.01 1.03 23.50
N SER A 200 31.13 0.80 22.52
CA SER A 200 31.53 0.69 21.10
C SER A 200 32.01 2.01 20.47
N ARG A 201 31.72 3.15 21.10
CA ARG A 201 32.08 4.49 20.63
C ARG A 201 33.21 5.14 21.43
N GLN A 202 33.76 4.45 22.43
CA GLN A 202 34.76 4.97 23.38
C GLN A 202 36.18 4.43 23.11
N LYS A 203 36.50 4.04 21.87
CA LYS A 203 37.86 3.66 21.47
C LYS A 203 38.55 4.80 20.75
#